data_AF-H0A9D0-F1
#
_entry.id   AF-H0A9D0-F1
#
_cell.length_a   1.000
_cell.length_b   1.000
_cell.length_c   1.000
_cell.angle_alpha   90.00
_cell.angle_beta   90.00
_cell.angle_gamma   90.00
#
_symmetry.space_group_name_H-M   'P 1'
#
loop_
_entity.id
_entity.type
_entity.pdbx_description
1 polymer ?
#
loop_
_entity_poly.entity_id
_entity_poly.type
_entity_poly.pdbx_seq_one_letter_code
_entity_poly.pdbx_strand_id
1 'polypeptide(L)'
;MARKTITSALPYIHGVPHLGNMAGSVLPAELMHRYYDIRGKENIFVCGGDVHGTPLELEALERGEDPRDIKDEQTRKVKEDL
;
A
#
# COMPACT_ATOMS: atom_id res chain seq x y z
N MET A 1 25.60 -5.65 -14.29
CA MET A 1 24.21 -5.21 -14.60
C MET A 1 23.66 -4.48 -13.37
N ALA A 2 22.78 -3.49 -13.56
CA ALA A 2 22.18 -2.77 -12.43
C ALA A 2 20.87 -3.43 -11.98
N ARG A 3 20.76 -3.75 -10.69
CA ARG A 3 19.52 -4.19 -10.04
C ARG A 3 18.50 -3.06 -10.01
N LYS A 4 17.23 -3.33 -10.32
CA LYS A 4 16.16 -2.33 -10.25
C LYS A 4 15.42 -2.38 -8.91
N THR A 5 15.16 -1.22 -8.33
CA THR A 5 14.24 -1.08 -7.19
C THR A 5 12.97 -0.41 -7.72
N ILE A 6 11.84 -1.08 -7.56
CA ILE A 6 10.53 -0.64 -8.01
C ILE A 6 9.71 -0.35 -6.75
N THR A 7 9.05 0.80 -6.72
CA THR A 7 8.18 1.20 -5.62
C THR A 7 6.86 1.74 -6.18
N SER A 8 5.81 1.69 -5.38
CA SER A 8 4.60 2.46 -5.62
C SER A 8 4.42 3.50 -4.52
N ALA A 9 3.46 4.41 -4.69
CA ALA A 9 2.97 5.18 -3.55
C ALA A 9 2.39 4.21 -2.51
N LEU A 10 2.62 4.52 -1.23
CA LEU A 10 2.01 3.78 -0.13
C LEU A 10 0.52 4.11 -0.09
N PRO A 11 -0.40 3.14 -0.24
CA PRO A 11 -1.82 3.40 -0.07
C PRO A 11 -2.07 3.86 1.36
N TYR A 12 -2.80 4.95 1.52
CA TYR A 12 -3.22 5.39 2.83
C TYR A 12 -4.28 4.42 3.36
N ILE A 13 -4.03 3.76 4.51
CA ILE A 13 -4.91 2.68 4.99
C ILE A 13 -6.26 3.18 5.49
N HIS A 14 -6.40 4.48 5.70
CA HIS A 14 -7.63 5.09 6.16
C HIS A 14 -8.61 5.24 4.98
N GLY A 15 -9.32 4.16 4.70
CA GLY A 15 -10.33 4.05 3.64
C GLY A 15 -10.04 2.94 2.64
N VAL A 16 -11.07 2.52 1.91
CA VAL A 16 -10.96 1.50 0.86
C VAL A 16 -10.35 2.13 -0.39
N PRO A 17 -9.22 1.60 -0.91
CA PRO A 17 -8.65 2.07 -2.17
C PRO A 17 -9.65 1.94 -3.32
N HIS A 18 -9.81 2.98 -4.12
CA HIS A 18 -10.62 2.91 -5.33
C HIS A 18 -9.76 2.51 -6.54
N LEU A 19 -10.40 2.11 -7.64
CA LEU A 19 -9.71 1.65 -8.86
C LEU A 19 -8.65 2.64 -9.38
N GLY A 20 -8.89 3.94 -9.22
CA GLY A 20 -7.90 4.97 -9.57
C GLY A 20 -6.57 4.89 -8.80
N ASN A 21 -6.57 4.51 -7.51
CA ASN A 21 -5.35 4.34 -6.73
C ASN A 21 -4.55 3.13 -7.26
N MET A 22 -5.25 2.06 -7.63
CA MET A 22 -4.65 0.86 -8.21
C MET A 22 -4.05 1.14 -9.58
N ALA A 23 -4.86 1.69 -10.50
CA ALA A 23 -4.45 2.00 -11.86
C ALA A 23 -3.35 3.06 -11.91
N GLY A 24 -3.31 3.98 -10.94
CA GLY A 24 -2.35 5.07 -10.90
C GLY A 24 -1.01 4.75 -10.25
N SER A 25 -0.90 3.69 -9.44
CA SER A 25 0.34 3.43 -8.69
C SER A 25 0.69 1.95 -8.53
N VAL A 26 -0.12 1.18 -7.80
CA VAL A 26 0.23 -0.20 -7.40
C VAL A 26 0.29 -1.13 -8.62
N LEU A 27 -0.74 -1.11 -9.47
CA LEU A 27 -0.85 -2.02 -10.61
C LEU A 27 0.25 -1.80 -11.68
N PRO A 28 0.58 -0.55 -12.09
CA PRO A 28 1.69 -0.32 -13.00
C PRO A 28 3.06 -0.74 -12.42
N ALA A 29 3.28 -0.53 -11.12
CA ALA A 29 4.52 -0.91 -10.46
C ALA A 29 4.69 -2.44 -10.43
N GLU A 30 3.62 -3.17 -10.09
CA GLU A 30 3.61 -4.63 -10.12
C GLU A 30 3.79 -5.18 -11.54
N LEU A 31 3.14 -4.57 -12.54
CA LEU A 31 3.32 -4.95 -13.95
C LEU A 31 4.79 -4.81 -14.38
N MET A 32 5.45 -3.71 -13.97
CA MET A 32 6.86 -3.47 -14.27
C MET A 32 7.78 -4.48 -13.58
N HIS A 33 7.48 -4.83 -12.32
CA HIS A 33 8.18 -5.88 -11.58
C HIS A 33 8.11 -7.22 -12.32
N ARG A 34 6.89 -7.66 -12.66
CA ARG A 34 6.65 -8.90 -13.42
C ARG A 34 7.34 -8.87 -14.78
N TYR A 35 7.28 -7.74 -15.49
CA TYR A 35 7.96 -7.57 -16.79
C TYR A 35 9.48 -7.78 -16.68
N TYR A 36 10.13 -7.27 -15.64
CA TYR A 36 11.56 -7.46 -15.47
C TYR A 36 11.92 -8.88 -15.01
N ASP A 37 11.08 -9.46 -14.16
CA ASP A 37 11.24 -10.82 -13.67
C ASP A 37 11.21 -11.86 -14.81
N ILE A 38 10.19 -11.82 -15.68
CA ILE A 38 10.08 -12.72 -16.84
C ILE A 38 11.23 -12.56 -17.86
N ARG A 39 11.96 -11.44 -17.81
CA ARG A 39 13.11 -11.15 -18.68
C ARG A 39 14.45 -11.52 -18.02
N GLY A 40 14.43 -12.14 -16.84
CA GLY A 40 15.62 -12.51 -16.09
C GLY A 40 16.44 -11.30 -15.62
N LYS A 41 15.80 -10.14 -15.44
CA LYS A 41 16.48 -8.93 -14.94
C LYS A 41 16.28 -8.82 -13.43
N GLU A 42 17.38 -8.78 -12.69
CA GLU A 42 17.34 -8.58 -11.24
C GLU A 42 16.56 -7.32 -10.86
N ASN A 43 15.53 -7.51 -10.04
CA ASN A 43 14.68 -6.43 -9.57
C ASN A 43 14.01 -6.80 -8.23
N ILE A 44 13.56 -5.79 -7.49
CA ILE A 44 12.76 -5.94 -6.27
C ILE A 44 11.61 -4.93 -6.30
N PHE A 45 10.43 -5.36 -5.89
CA PHE A 45 9.27 -4.50 -5.68
C PHE A 45 8.99 -4.32 -4.19
N VAL A 46 8.84 -3.07 -3.74
CA VAL A 46 8.53 -2.73 -2.35
C VAL A 46 7.33 -1.78 -2.30
N CYS A 47 6.34 -2.14 -1.48
CA CYS A 47 5.17 -1.34 -1.14
C CYS A 47 4.72 -1.68 0.29
N GLY A 48 3.82 -0.89 0.87
CA GLY A 48 3.20 -1.07 2.17
C GLY A 48 2.07 -0.07 2.36
N GLY A 49 1.36 -0.14 3.48
CA GLY A 49 0.37 0.87 3.85
C GLY A 49 1.00 2.07 4.54
N ASP A 50 0.52 3.28 4.24
CA ASP A 50 0.77 4.45 5.07
C ASP A 50 -0.27 4.49 6.20
N VAL A 51 0.22 4.50 7.43
CA VAL A 51 -0.56 4.20 8.65
C VAL A 51 -0.54 5.33 9.67
N HIS A 52 0.04 6.48 9.34
CA HIS A 52 0.14 7.61 10.26
C HIS A 52 -0.74 8.78 9.81
N GLY A 53 -0.89 9.78 10.67
CA GLY A 53 -1.51 11.07 10.34
C GLY A 53 -2.81 11.33 11.08
N THR A 54 -3.17 12.61 11.10
CA THR A 54 -4.33 13.15 11.84
C THR A 54 -5.67 12.47 11.51
N PRO A 55 -5.97 12.02 10.28
CA PRO A 55 -7.25 11.35 10.02
C PRO A 55 -7.45 10.09 10.88
N LEU A 56 -6.40 9.27 11.04
CA LEU A 56 -6.45 8.08 11.92
C LEU A 56 -6.67 8.47 13.39
N GLU A 57 -6.00 9.52 13.85
CA GLU A 57 -6.14 10.01 15.23
C GLU A 57 -7.54 10.57 15.50
N LEU A 58 -8.14 11.26 14.52
CA LEU A 58 -9.51 11.75 14.59
C LEU A 58 -10.51 10.60 14.61
N GLU A 59 -10.34 9.58 13.76
CA GLU A 59 -11.21 8.39 13.77
C GLU A 59 -11.12 7.65 15.12
N ALA A 60 -9.91 7.50 15.67
CA ALA A 60 -9.69 6.90 16.99
C ALA A 60 -10.38 7.68 18.11
N LEU A 61 -10.31 9.00 18.06
CA LEU A 61 -10.99 9.87 19.01
C LEU A 61 -12.53 9.75 18.90
N GLU A 62 -13.07 9.68 17.69
CA GLU A 62 -14.50 9.51 17.44
C GLU A 62 -15.02 8.15 17.90
N ARG A 63 -14.24 7.08 17.68
CA ARG A 63 -14.59 5.70 18.07
C ARG A 63 -14.26 5.37 19.53
N GLY A 64 -13.46 6.18 20.20
CA GLY A 64 -13.00 5.92 21.57
C GLY A 64 -12.05 4.71 21.66
N GLU A 65 -11.34 4.40 20.58
CA GLU A 65 -10.43 3.25 20.43
C GLU A 65 -8.95 3.72 20.41
N ASP A 66 -7.99 2.82 20.66
CA ASP A 66 -6.57 3.15 20.46
C ASP A 66 -6.28 3.25 18.94
N PRO A 67 -5.54 4.27 18.47
CA PRO A 67 -5.19 4.40 17.05
C PRO A 67 -4.52 3.15 16.47
N ARG A 68 -3.78 2.38 17.28
CA ARG A 68 -3.12 1.13 16.84
C ARG A 68 -4.13 0.04 16.50
N ASP A 69 -5.25 -0.03 17.21
CA ASP A 69 -6.26 -1.06 16.99
C ASP A 69 -6.97 -0.80 15.66
N ILE A 70 -7.34 0.46 15.38
CA ILE A 70 -7.90 0.88 14.08
C ILE A 70 -6.88 0.63 12.96
N LYS A 71 -5.61 0.99 13.19
CA LYS A 71 -4.51 0.76 12.24
C LYS A 71 -4.39 -0.71 11.85
N ASP A 72 -4.44 -1.63 12.82
CA ASP A 72 -4.34 -3.07 12.59
C ASP A 72 -5.60 -3.62 11.89
N GLU A 73 -6.79 -3.11 12.24
CA GLU A 73 -8.05 -3.43 11.55
C GLU A 73 -8.00 -3.03 10.06
N GLN A 74 -7.65 -1.79 9.77
CA GLN A 74 -7.61 -1.24 8.41
C GLN A 74 -6.52 -1.91 7.57
N THR A 75 -5.34 -2.17 8.15
CA THR A 75 -4.26 -2.89 7.45
C THR A 75 -4.70 -4.30 7.04
N ARG A 76 -5.50 -4.99 7.86
CA ARG A 76 -6.04 -6.31 7.51
C ARG A 76 -7.00 -6.23 6.33
N LYS A 77 -7.93 -5.27 6.34
CA LYS A 77 -8.89 -5.06 5.25
C LYS A 77 -8.19 -4.80 3.92
N VAL A 78 -7.26 -3.85 3.89
CA VAL A 78 -6.52 -3.49 2.67
C VAL A 78 -5.68 -4.67 2.14
N LYS A 79 -5.17 -5.56 3.01
CA LYS A 79 -4.45 -6.77 2.58
C LYS A 79 -5.35 -7.85 2.00
N GLU A 80 -6.62 -7.90 2.36
CA GLU A 80 -7.58 -8.86 1.80
C GLU A 80 -8.07 -8.41 0.41
N ASP A 81 -8.08 -7.10 0.16
CA ASP A 81 -8.50 -6.48 -1.10
C ASP A 81 -7.39 -6.40 -2.18
N LEU A 82 -6.11 -6.60 -1.81
CA LEU A 82 -4.92 -6.51 -2.68
C LEU A 82 -4.23 -7.87 -2.88
#